data_AF-A0A3N1UUC0-F1
#
_entry.id   AF-A0A3N1UUC0-F1
#
_cell.length_a   1.000
_cell.length_b   1.000
_cell.length_c   1.000
_cell.angle_alpha   90.00
_cell.angle_beta   90.00
_cell.angle_gamma   90.00
#
_symmetry.space_group_name_H-M   'P 1'
#
loop_
_entity.id
_entity.type
_entity.pdbx_description
1 polymer ?
#
loop_
_entity_poly.entity_id
_entity_poly.type
_entity_poly.pdbx_seq_one_letter_code
_entity_poly.pdbx_strand_id
1 'polypeptide(L)'
;MTEKLPSPSSGSAEPTPSPWQPVYDIFQGVSRETVCARYGLREQDLDKLITDYKISRRQMALADEFIVRKVGRNDPCPCGSGKKYKKCCMALHDEARKTLPKEELHKLEKRLQQREKLQEDITKGFQALMKESYGKARKLAEQRLEKFPEDDRLHDIVVAACLGQGDYDAAFYRARTRYQVAVEEKDFFQENGYHKREGLERAQLVHFYSPSTWLEKLWIAQRARAYAKEFPTDDNNRLRQRVFRLKVANDLRRFPQKDTTGFEVRRTALAAVVEEIHKEGPAAVPYLLPLCYNFSWASLFVPELIHTSGHEASARLLAELSMFRFPYFSQMCLKYLEEIGEAAVAVIEKTLMENTAFDELKTGLLMVLGAVHTEESFQILARMTEHQSPYVVNWAAQALGRQKNPAALPYLEKAKARLGELSKIQGAIQDLVQNMERGSV
;
A
#
# COMPACT_ATOMS: atom_id res chain seq x y z
N MET A 1 43.03 6.05 45.78
CA MET A 1 42.67 7.44 45.44
C MET A 1 41.75 7.38 44.25
N THR A 2 40.45 7.47 44.51
CA THR A 2 39.36 7.37 43.54
C THR A 2 38.87 8.78 43.22
N GLU A 3 39.21 9.29 42.04
CA GLU A 3 38.61 10.53 41.52
C GLU A 3 37.27 10.21 40.89
N LYS A 4 36.21 10.83 41.44
CA LYS A 4 34.83 10.74 40.97
C LYS A 4 34.69 11.54 39.68
N LEU A 5 34.12 10.90 38.65
CA LEU A 5 33.60 11.56 37.46
C LEU A 5 32.49 12.57 37.85
N PRO A 6 32.42 13.74 37.19
CA PRO A 6 31.39 14.74 37.48
C PRO A 6 30.03 14.24 36.97
N SER A 7 29.02 14.36 37.84
CA SER A 7 27.61 14.09 37.56
C SER A 7 27.04 15.07 36.52
N PRO A 8 26.18 14.61 35.58
CA PRO A 8 25.59 15.48 34.57
C PRO A 8 24.60 16.44 35.23
N SER A 9 24.79 17.73 34.97
CA SER A 9 23.84 18.78 35.33
C SER A 9 22.50 18.51 34.66
N SER A 10 21.47 18.25 35.46
CA SER A 10 20.07 18.23 35.05
C SER A 10 19.66 19.63 34.60
N GLY A 11 19.73 19.87 33.31
CA GLY A 11 19.19 21.06 32.63
C GLY A 11 18.54 20.63 31.32
N SER A 12 17.48 19.83 31.40
CA SER A 12 16.59 19.60 30.27
C SER A 12 15.83 20.90 30.01
N ALA A 13 16.34 21.72 29.09
CA ALA A 13 15.48 22.72 28.45
C ALA A 13 14.38 21.94 27.71
N GLU A 14 13.13 22.12 28.11
CA GLU A 14 11.98 21.62 27.35
C GLU A 14 12.12 22.08 25.89
N PRO A 15 11.84 21.24 24.89
CA PRO A 15 11.86 21.67 23.51
C PRO A 15 10.87 22.81 23.35
N THR A 16 11.35 24.00 22.98
CA THR A 16 10.48 25.14 22.67
C THR A 16 9.45 24.68 21.64
N PRO A 17 8.15 24.75 21.94
CA PRO A 17 7.13 24.22 21.06
C PRO A 17 7.22 24.90 19.69
N SER A 18 7.02 24.12 18.63
CA SER A 18 7.01 24.64 17.26
C SER A 18 6.07 25.84 17.18
N PRO A 19 6.44 26.93 16.48
CA PRO A 19 5.55 28.07 16.26
C PRO A 19 4.26 27.67 15.51
N TRP A 20 4.22 26.47 14.92
CA TRP A 20 3.07 25.90 14.22
C TRP A 20 2.24 24.92 15.06
N GLN A 21 2.60 24.69 16.33
CA GLN A 21 1.90 23.76 17.21
C GLN A 21 0.37 24.02 17.29
N PRO A 22 -0.13 25.27 17.38
CA PRO A 22 -1.57 25.53 17.35
C PRO A 22 -2.25 25.04 16.07
N VAL A 23 -1.54 25.08 14.93
CA VAL A 23 -2.08 24.62 13.63
C VAL A 23 -2.08 23.09 13.55
N TYR A 24 -1.08 22.43 14.15
CA TYR A 24 -1.05 20.96 14.23
C TYR A 24 -2.18 20.41 15.10
N ASP A 25 -2.45 21.02 16.25
CA ASP A 25 -3.54 20.62 17.14
C ASP A 25 -4.90 20.70 16.41
N ILE A 26 -5.12 21.72 15.58
CA ILE A 26 -6.32 21.81 14.72
C ILE A 26 -6.40 20.64 13.73
N PHE A 27 -5.29 20.27 13.08
CA PHE A 27 -5.28 19.13 12.15
C PHE A 27 -5.43 17.77 12.83
N GLN A 28 -5.07 17.68 14.11
CA GLN A 28 -5.31 16.51 14.95
C GLN A 28 -6.74 16.45 15.48
N GLY A 29 -7.61 17.41 15.11
CA GLY A 29 -9.04 17.40 15.43
C GLY A 29 -9.40 18.13 16.73
N VAL A 30 -8.47 18.87 17.34
CA VAL A 30 -8.76 19.72 18.51
C VAL A 30 -9.63 20.90 18.08
N SER A 31 -10.65 21.25 18.88
CA SER A 31 -11.56 22.36 18.54
C SER A 31 -10.83 23.71 18.49
N ARG A 32 -11.32 24.62 17.64
CA ARG A 32 -10.76 25.97 17.50
C ARG A 32 -10.81 26.76 18.81
N GLU A 33 -11.89 26.64 19.59
CA GLU A 33 -11.96 27.31 20.89
C GLU A 33 -10.90 26.77 21.85
N THR A 34 -10.71 25.45 21.86
CA THR A 34 -9.74 24.78 22.74
C THR A 34 -8.31 25.19 22.40
N VAL A 35 -7.96 25.28 21.11
CA VAL A 35 -6.65 25.74 20.66
C VAL A 35 -6.45 27.23 21.00
N CYS A 36 -7.42 28.09 20.74
CA CYS A 36 -7.34 29.51 21.09
C CYS A 36 -7.12 29.72 22.60
N ALA A 37 -7.85 29.00 23.44
CA ALA A 37 -7.70 29.06 24.90
C ALA A 37 -6.34 28.52 25.36
N ARG A 38 -5.88 27.40 24.79
CA ARG A 38 -4.61 26.74 25.15
C ARG A 38 -3.39 27.62 24.84
N TYR A 39 -3.42 28.36 23.73
CA TYR A 39 -2.28 29.14 23.26
C TYR A 39 -2.47 30.66 23.40
N GLY A 40 -3.54 31.12 24.05
CA GLY A 40 -3.83 32.54 24.25
C GLY A 40 -4.03 33.32 22.94
N LEU A 41 -4.58 32.67 21.91
CA LEU A 41 -4.78 33.24 20.58
C LEU A 41 -6.20 33.78 20.41
N ARG A 42 -6.35 34.91 19.70
CA ARG A 42 -7.66 35.32 19.17
C ARG A 42 -7.95 34.53 17.91
N GLU A 43 -9.23 34.34 17.59
CA GLU A 43 -9.63 33.56 16.41
C GLU A 43 -9.04 34.11 15.10
N GLN A 44 -8.96 35.44 14.96
CA GLN A 44 -8.31 36.10 13.81
C GLN A 44 -6.80 35.79 13.74
N ASP A 45 -6.12 35.67 14.87
CA ASP A 45 -4.70 35.33 14.93
C ASP A 45 -4.48 33.85 14.60
N LEU A 46 -5.41 32.96 15.01
CA LEU A 46 -5.40 31.55 14.62
C LEU A 46 -5.65 31.38 13.12
N ASP A 47 -6.59 32.12 12.53
CA ASP A 47 -6.83 32.10 11.08
C ASP A 47 -5.64 32.63 10.29
N LYS A 48 -4.99 33.67 10.80
CA LYS A 48 -3.73 34.17 10.25
C LYS A 48 -2.64 33.11 10.36
N LEU A 49 -2.47 32.45 11.51
CA LEU A 49 -1.51 31.35 11.71
C LEU A 49 -1.76 30.16 10.78
N ILE A 50 -3.02 29.75 10.57
CA ILE A 50 -3.38 28.69 9.62
C ILE A 50 -3.08 29.14 8.19
N THR A 51 -3.34 30.41 7.87
CA THR A 51 -3.06 30.99 6.55
C THR A 51 -1.56 31.09 6.30
N ASP A 52 -0.79 31.58 7.28
CA ASP A 52 0.67 31.69 7.25
C ASP A 52 1.32 30.30 7.23
N TYR A 53 0.75 29.30 7.92
CA TYR A 53 1.17 27.91 7.79
C TYR A 53 0.86 27.37 6.40
N LYS A 54 -0.33 27.62 5.84
CA LYS A 54 -0.66 27.22 4.46
C LYS A 54 0.22 27.93 3.43
N ILE A 55 0.57 29.20 3.65
CA ILE A 55 1.49 29.99 2.83
C ILE A 55 2.91 29.46 2.99
N SER A 56 3.38 29.17 4.21
CA SER A 56 4.68 28.56 4.50
C SER A 56 4.77 27.18 3.89
N ARG A 57 3.73 26.34 4.00
CA ARG A 57 3.64 25.03 3.34
C ARG A 57 3.59 25.15 1.83
N ARG A 58 2.90 26.14 1.28
CA ARG A 58 2.93 26.45 -0.16
C ARG A 58 4.32 26.93 -0.56
N GLN A 59 4.94 27.85 0.17
CA GLN A 59 6.28 28.36 -0.09
C GLN A 59 7.33 27.26 0.05
N MET A 60 7.23 26.36 1.02
CA MET A 60 8.16 25.22 1.22
C MET A 60 7.91 24.09 0.22
N ALA A 61 6.66 23.80 -0.14
CA ALA A 61 6.35 22.84 -1.20
C ALA A 61 6.67 23.39 -2.60
N LEU A 62 6.86 24.71 -2.72
CA LEU A 62 7.17 25.41 -3.97
C LEU A 62 8.61 26.01 -4.01
N ALA A 63 9.38 26.07 -2.93
CA ALA A 63 10.66 26.81 -2.91
C ALA A 63 11.75 26.10 -3.72
N ASP A 64 11.98 24.82 -3.44
CA ASP A 64 13.09 24.10 -4.09
C ASP A 64 12.81 23.83 -5.58
N GLU A 65 11.57 23.50 -5.94
CA GLU A 65 11.24 23.13 -7.32
C GLU A 65 11.06 24.37 -8.22
N PHE A 66 10.53 25.49 -7.73
CA PHE A 66 10.21 26.65 -8.58
C PHE A 66 11.29 27.71 -8.70
N ILE A 67 12.30 27.73 -7.81
CA ILE A 67 13.48 28.59 -7.98
C ILE A 67 14.34 28.10 -9.16
N VAL A 68 14.26 26.80 -9.49
CA VAL A 68 15.16 26.16 -10.46
C VAL A 68 14.46 25.61 -11.71
N ARG A 69 13.22 25.08 -11.64
CA ARG A 69 12.50 24.65 -12.87
C ARG A 69 12.14 25.86 -13.73
N LYS A 70 12.53 25.82 -15.01
CA LYS A 70 12.04 26.76 -16.03
C LYS A 70 10.58 26.42 -16.37
N VAL A 71 9.63 27.04 -15.66
CA VAL A 71 8.21 26.99 -16.05
C VAL A 71 8.00 27.90 -17.27
N GLY A 72 7.32 27.39 -18.30
CA GLY A 72 7.02 28.18 -19.49
C GLY A 72 6.16 29.39 -19.13
N ARG A 73 6.49 30.58 -19.65
CA ARG A 73 5.81 31.85 -19.32
C ARG A 73 4.28 31.79 -19.47
N ASN A 74 3.77 30.97 -20.37
CA ASN A 74 2.34 30.83 -20.66
C ASN A 74 1.68 29.62 -19.98
N ASP A 75 2.44 28.74 -19.32
CA ASP A 75 1.92 27.53 -18.70
C ASP A 75 1.07 27.87 -17.46
N PRO A 76 0.12 27.01 -17.07
CA PRO A 76 -0.62 27.16 -15.82
C PRO A 76 0.32 27.28 -14.62
N CYS A 77 0.03 28.25 -13.75
CA CYS A 77 0.90 28.56 -12.64
C CYS A 77 0.85 27.42 -11.60
N PRO A 78 2.01 26.88 -11.21
CA PRO A 78 2.10 25.67 -10.40
C PRO A 78 1.70 25.88 -8.93
N CYS A 79 1.47 27.12 -8.49
CA CYS A 79 0.85 27.42 -7.21
C CYS A 79 -0.65 27.05 -7.12
N GLY A 80 -1.23 26.54 -8.22
CA GLY A 80 -2.62 26.13 -8.30
C GLY A 80 -3.60 27.28 -8.54
N SER A 81 -3.12 28.46 -8.94
CA SER A 81 -3.98 29.64 -9.16
C SER A 81 -4.78 29.60 -10.48
N GLY A 82 -4.46 28.67 -11.38
CA GLY A 82 -5.06 28.60 -12.72
C GLY A 82 -4.64 29.72 -13.70
N LYS A 83 -3.86 30.71 -13.25
CA LYS A 83 -3.36 31.81 -14.10
C LYS A 83 -2.13 31.37 -14.91
N LYS A 84 -1.82 32.04 -16.03
CA LYS A 84 -0.53 31.87 -16.74
C LYS A 84 0.62 32.27 -15.82
N TYR A 85 1.72 31.51 -15.83
CA TYR A 85 2.87 31.70 -14.95
C TYR A 85 3.40 33.15 -14.94
N LYS A 86 3.55 33.77 -16.12
CA LYS A 86 3.99 35.17 -16.27
C LYS A 86 3.09 36.22 -15.61
N LYS A 87 1.82 35.87 -15.36
CA LYS A 87 0.82 36.74 -14.72
C LYS A 87 0.57 36.38 -13.24
N CYS A 88 1.39 35.50 -12.68
CA CYS A 88 1.26 35.01 -11.32
C CYS A 88 2.64 34.94 -10.66
N CYS A 89 3.17 33.75 -10.39
CA CYS A 89 4.36 33.61 -9.56
C CYS A 89 5.70 33.95 -10.25
N MET A 90 5.73 34.22 -11.57
CA MET A 90 7.01 34.46 -12.28
C MET A 90 7.83 35.60 -11.67
N ALA A 91 7.23 36.77 -11.42
CA ALA A 91 7.96 37.90 -10.84
C ALA A 91 8.48 37.59 -9.42
N LEU A 92 7.67 36.92 -8.60
CA LEU A 92 8.03 36.50 -7.25
C LEU A 92 9.19 35.50 -7.26
N HIS A 93 9.20 34.56 -8.20
CA HIS A 93 10.29 33.57 -8.31
C HIS A 93 11.58 34.21 -8.87
N ASP A 94 11.46 35.12 -9.85
CA ASP A 94 12.61 35.85 -10.39
C ASP A 94 13.27 36.73 -9.31
N GLU A 95 12.47 37.34 -8.44
CA GLU A 95 12.95 38.12 -7.30
C GLU A 95 13.61 37.23 -6.24
N ALA A 96 12.95 36.12 -5.85
CA ALA A 96 13.52 35.14 -4.93
C ALA A 96 14.86 34.55 -5.43
N ARG A 97 15.01 34.34 -6.74
CA ARG A 97 16.26 33.85 -7.33
C ARG A 97 17.39 34.88 -7.28
N LYS A 98 17.07 36.18 -7.33
CA LYS A 98 18.07 37.27 -7.21
C LYS A 98 18.56 37.45 -5.78
N THR A 99 17.70 37.19 -4.80
CA THR A 99 18.03 37.34 -3.37
C THR A 99 18.72 36.12 -2.77
N LEU A 100 18.65 34.96 -3.42
CA LEU A 100 19.34 33.76 -2.97
C LEU A 100 20.87 33.86 -3.19
N PRO A 101 21.71 33.51 -2.19
CA PRO A 101 23.15 33.38 -2.40
C PRO A 101 23.47 32.40 -3.52
N LYS A 102 24.48 32.72 -4.35
CA LYS A 102 24.89 31.87 -5.49
C LYS A 102 25.23 30.43 -5.08
N GLU A 103 25.79 30.26 -3.89
CA GLU A 103 26.13 28.95 -3.34
C GLU A 103 24.90 28.10 -3.04
N GLU A 104 23.86 28.70 -2.43
CA GLU A 104 22.58 28.03 -2.17
C GLU A 104 21.84 27.71 -3.46
N LEU A 105 21.86 28.62 -4.44
CA LEU A 105 21.29 28.36 -5.76
C LEU A 105 21.98 27.17 -6.45
N HIS A 106 23.31 27.07 -6.37
CA HIS A 106 24.07 25.95 -6.92
C HIS A 106 23.78 24.63 -6.21
N LYS A 107 23.58 24.65 -4.88
CA LYS A 107 23.17 23.47 -4.10
C LYS A 107 21.79 22.99 -4.55
N LEU A 108 20.82 23.89 -4.71
CA LEU A 108 19.48 23.58 -5.20
C LEU A 108 19.50 23.00 -6.62
N GLU A 109 20.26 23.62 -7.54
CA GLU A 109 20.43 23.14 -8.91
C GLU A 109 21.03 21.72 -8.95
N LYS A 110 22.08 21.46 -8.17
CA LYS A 110 22.65 20.11 -8.03
C LYS A 110 21.65 19.11 -7.45
N ARG A 111 20.87 19.51 -6.45
CA ARG A 111 19.88 18.64 -5.80
C ARG A 111 18.79 18.22 -6.79
N LEU A 112 18.32 19.13 -7.63
CA LEU A 112 17.33 18.81 -8.65
C LEU A 112 17.88 17.92 -9.76
N GLN A 113 19.09 18.18 -10.23
CA GLN A 113 19.76 17.29 -11.18
C GLN A 113 19.91 15.87 -10.60
N GLN A 114 20.21 15.74 -9.31
CA GLN A 114 20.26 14.44 -8.64
C GLN A 114 18.88 13.78 -8.58
N ARG A 115 17.82 14.55 -8.28
CA ARG A 115 16.43 14.06 -8.23
C ARG A 115 15.96 13.57 -9.60
N GLU A 116 16.22 14.33 -10.66
CA GLU A 116 15.88 13.96 -12.04
C GLU A 116 16.63 12.70 -12.47
N LYS A 117 17.94 12.64 -12.23
CA LYS A 117 18.75 11.46 -12.54
C LYS A 117 18.28 10.22 -11.76
N LEU A 118 17.98 10.38 -10.47
CA LEU A 118 17.41 9.28 -9.67
C LEU A 118 16.08 8.82 -10.26
N GLN A 119 15.19 9.74 -10.64
CA GLN A 119 13.91 9.41 -11.25
C GLN A 119 14.07 8.65 -12.59
N GLU A 120 15.02 9.05 -13.43
CA GLU A 120 15.35 8.31 -14.66
C GLU A 120 15.83 6.89 -14.37
N ASP A 121 16.71 6.73 -13.37
CA ASP A 121 17.25 5.42 -13.01
C ASP A 121 16.21 4.50 -12.37
N ILE A 122 15.31 5.05 -11.54
CA ILE A 122 14.10 4.35 -11.06
C ILE A 122 13.26 3.85 -12.24
N THR A 123 13.02 4.73 -13.21
CA THR A 123 12.22 4.40 -14.40
C THR A 123 12.86 3.26 -15.20
N LYS A 124 14.19 3.31 -15.41
CA LYS A 124 14.95 2.23 -16.05
C LYS A 124 14.88 0.92 -15.26
N GLY A 125 14.93 0.98 -13.92
CA GLY A 125 14.81 -0.18 -13.05
C GLY A 125 13.46 -0.88 -13.21
N PHE A 126 12.35 -0.15 -13.10
CA PHE A 126 11.01 -0.72 -13.33
C PHE A 126 10.82 -1.20 -14.77
N GLN A 127 11.34 -0.50 -15.77
CA GLN A 127 11.30 -0.98 -17.16
C GLN A 127 12.06 -2.30 -17.35
N ALA A 128 13.18 -2.49 -16.63
CA ALA A 128 13.91 -3.75 -16.65
C ALA A 128 13.11 -4.88 -16.00
N LEU A 129 12.38 -4.62 -14.90
CA LEU A 129 11.44 -5.60 -14.31
C LEU A 129 10.33 -6.00 -15.28
N MET A 130 9.71 -5.02 -15.94
CA MET A 130 8.65 -5.27 -16.93
C MET A 130 9.13 -6.09 -18.13
N LYS A 131 10.43 -6.04 -18.44
CA LYS A 131 11.09 -6.85 -19.48
C LYS A 131 11.68 -8.15 -18.93
N GLU A 132 11.35 -8.52 -17.69
CA GLU A 132 11.87 -9.69 -16.98
C GLU A 132 13.41 -9.74 -16.91
N SER A 133 14.07 -8.60 -17.04
CA SER A 133 15.53 -8.44 -16.96
C SER A 133 15.94 -8.24 -15.50
N TYR A 134 15.57 -9.18 -14.63
CA TYR A 134 15.66 -9.03 -13.17
C TYR A 134 17.08 -8.75 -12.68
N GLY A 135 18.10 -9.43 -13.23
CA GLY A 135 19.49 -9.18 -12.85
C GLY A 135 19.97 -7.75 -13.18
N LYS A 136 19.51 -7.18 -14.31
CA LYS A 136 19.81 -5.78 -14.66
C LYS A 136 19.09 -4.81 -13.72
N ALA A 137 17.83 -5.09 -13.40
CA ALA A 137 17.04 -4.28 -12.48
C ALA A 137 17.66 -4.25 -11.07
N ARG A 138 17.99 -5.43 -10.53
CA ARG A 138 18.65 -5.59 -9.22
C ARG A 138 19.96 -4.83 -9.15
N LYS A 139 20.87 -5.07 -10.10
CA LYS A 139 22.18 -4.42 -10.14
C LYS A 139 22.06 -2.90 -10.19
N LEU A 140 21.18 -2.36 -11.03
CA LEU A 140 20.96 -0.92 -11.13
C LEU A 140 20.44 -0.35 -9.80
N ALA A 141 19.47 -1.01 -9.17
CA ALA A 141 18.88 -0.54 -7.93
C ALA A 141 19.86 -0.60 -6.75
N GLU A 142 20.60 -1.70 -6.59
CA GLU A 142 21.62 -1.86 -5.55
C GLU A 142 22.73 -0.80 -5.66
N GLN A 143 23.22 -0.52 -6.88
CA GLN A 143 24.19 0.57 -7.11
C GLN A 143 23.65 1.94 -6.74
N ARG A 144 22.34 2.17 -6.87
CA ARG A 144 21.72 3.44 -6.47
C ARG A 144 21.44 3.51 -4.98
N LEU A 145 21.20 2.38 -4.33
CA LEU A 145 21.05 2.30 -2.87
C LEU A 145 22.32 2.67 -2.12
N GLU A 146 23.51 2.54 -2.72
CA GLU A 146 24.76 3.06 -2.13
C GLU A 146 24.71 4.58 -1.88
N LYS A 147 24.00 5.32 -2.75
CA LYS A 147 23.86 6.78 -2.65
C LYS A 147 22.53 7.22 -2.04
N PHE A 148 21.47 6.45 -2.25
CA PHE A 148 20.11 6.74 -1.80
C PHE A 148 19.54 5.56 -1.00
N PRO A 149 20.14 5.23 0.15
CA PRO A 149 19.82 4.00 0.90
C PRO A 149 18.39 3.96 1.42
N GLU A 150 17.72 5.10 1.54
CA GLU A 150 16.39 5.22 2.11
C GLU A 150 15.25 5.30 1.09
N ASP A 151 15.54 5.31 -0.22
CA ASP A 151 14.51 5.39 -1.26
C ASP A 151 13.78 4.05 -1.43
N ASP A 152 12.51 4.02 -1.02
CA ASP A 152 11.71 2.80 -1.01
C ASP A 152 11.47 2.20 -2.41
N ARG A 153 11.53 3.00 -3.48
CA ARG A 153 11.34 2.52 -4.86
C ARG A 153 12.51 1.67 -5.31
N LEU A 154 13.74 2.00 -4.88
CA LEU A 154 14.92 1.19 -5.17
C LEU A 154 14.83 -0.16 -4.46
N HIS A 155 14.44 -0.17 -3.19
CA HIS A 155 14.22 -1.41 -2.45
C HIS A 155 13.13 -2.27 -3.08
N ASP A 156 12.05 -1.66 -3.57
CA ASP A 156 10.98 -2.37 -4.29
C ASP A 156 11.52 -3.05 -5.55
N ILE A 157 12.33 -2.33 -6.34
CA ILE A 157 12.95 -2.90 -7.53
C ILE A 157 13.80 -4.13 -7.18
N VAL A 158 14.56 -4.06 -6.07
CA VAL A 158 15.37 -5.20 -5.60
C VAL A 158 14.47 -6.36 -5.15
N VAL A 159 13.41 -6.11 -4.38
CA VAL A 159 12.48 -7.15 -3.93
C VAL A 159 11.83 -7.86 -5.13
N ALA A 160 11.27 -7.11 -6.08
CA ALA A 160 10.66 -7.66 -7.28
C ALA A 160 11.65 -8.45 -8.15
N ALA A 161 12.89 -7.95 -8.28
CA ALA A 161 13.94 -8.67 -8.98
C ALA A 161 14.34 -9.97 -8.28
N CYS A 162 14.50 -9.97 -6.96
CA CYS A 162 14.79 -11.18 -6.18
C CYS A 162 13.68 -12.22 -6.34
N LEU A 163 12.41 -11.81 -6.24
CA LEU A 163 11.25 -12.68 -6.52
C LEU A 163 11.32 -13.28 -7.93
N GLY A 164 11.61 -12.47 -8.94
CA GLY A 164 11.73 -12.94 -10.33
C GLY A 164 12.92 -13.87 -10.60
N GLN A 165 13.97 -13.81 -9.77
CA GLN A 165 15.14 -14.69 -9.85
C GLN A 165 15.02 -15.95 -8.99
N GLY A 166 13.95 -16.08 -8.19
CA GLY A 166 13.81 -17.18 -7.23
C GLY A 166 14.61 -17.00 -5.93
N ASP A 167 15.19 -15.82 -5.69
CA ASP A 167 15.92 -15.49 -4.46
C ASP A 167 14.94 -15.00 -3.38
N TYR A 168 14.09 -15.91 -2.92
CA TYR A 168 12.97 -15.57 -2.03
C TYR A 168 13.41 -15.17 -0.63
N ASP A 169 14.55 -15.67 -0.15
CA ASP A 169 15.12 -15.26 1.14
C ASP A 169 15.56 -13.80 1.10
N ALA A 170 16.29 -13.37 0.07
CA ALA A 170 16.68 -11.97 -0.06
C ALA A 170 15.47 -11.03 -0.21
N ALA A 171 14.45 -11.44 -0.97
CA ALA A 171 13.20 -10.70 -1.07
C ALA A 171 12.51 -10.54 0.29
N PHE A 172 12.40 -11.64 1.06
CA PHE A 172 11.76 -11.65 2.37
C PHE A 172 12.50 -10.75 3.37
N TYR A 173 13.81 -10.90 3.52
CA TYR A 173 14.57 -10.11 4.49
C TYR A 173 14.50 -8.62 4.16
N ARG A 174 14.64 -8.24 2.88
CA ARG A 174 14.55 -6.84 2.48
C ARG A 174 13.16 -6.26 2.72
N ALA A 175 12.10 -6.97 2.32
CA ALA A 175 10.73 -6.52 2.55
C ALA A 175 10.42 -6.39 4.05
N ARG A 176 10.88 -7.33 4.89
CA ARG A 176 10.72 -7.28 6.34
C ARG A 176 11.42 -6.07 6.95
N THR A 177 12.68 -5.83 6.57
CA THR A 177 13.43 -4.66 7.04
C THR A 177 12.73 -3.36 6.64
N ARG A 178 12.27 -3.24 5.39
CA ARG A 178 11.59 -2.01 4.94
C ARG A 178 10.20 -1.83 5.55
N TYR A 179 9.49 -2.91 5.85
CA TYR A 179 8.25 -2.84 6.64
C TYR A 179 8.52 -2.24 8.03
N GLN A 180 9.53 -2.75 8.74
CA GLN A 180 9.93 -2.22 10.05
C GLN A 180 10.29 -0.73 9.98
N VAL A 181 11.12 -0.34 8.99
CA VAL A 181 11.48 1.07 8.77
C VAL A 181 10.25 1.94 8.50
N ALA A 182 9.28 1.45 7.73
CA ALA A 182 8.06 2.21 7.45
C ALA A 182 7.16 2.37 8.68
N VAL A 183 7.06 1.36 9.55
CA VAL A 183 6.33 1.44 10.82
C VAL A 183 7.00 2.47 11.74
N GLU A 184 8.31 2.36 11.96
CA GLU A 184 9.06 3.33 12.78
C GLU A 184 8.98 4.75 12.23
N GLU A 185 9.01 4.91 10.90
CA GLU A 185 8.84 6.21 10.25
C GLU A 185 7.45 6.80 10.49
N LYS A 186 6.40 5.97 10.46
CA LYS A 186 5.03 6.40 10.72
C LYS A 186 4.89 6.87 12.17
N ASP A 187 5.38 6.09 13.13
CA ASP A 187 5.29 6.39 14.55
C ASP A 187 6.08 7.67 14.87
N PHE A 188 7.30 7.78 14.33
CA PHE A 188 8.12 8.99 14.45
C PHE A 188 7.41 10.22 13.89
N PHE A 189 6.80 10.12 12.70
CA PHE A 189 6.07 11.23 12.10
C PHE A 189 4.86 11.66 12.94
N GLN A 190 4.14 10.72 13.56
CA GLN A 190 3.01 11.02 14.43
C GLN A 190 3.44 11.81 15.68
N GLU A 191 4.61 11.48 16.24
CA GLU A 191 5.16 12.16 17.41
C GLU A 191 5.81 13.51 17.08
N ASN A 192 6.47 13.63 15.94
CA ASN A 192 7.38 14.76 15.65
C ASN A 192 6.89 15.71 14.54
N GLY A 193 5.92 15.30 13.72
CA GLY A 193 5.38 16.11 12.62
C GLY A 193 6.29 16.23 11.38
N TYR A 194 7.40 15.49 11.32
CA TYR A 194 8.28 15.40 10.16
C TYR A 194 8.85 13.99 9.97
N HIS A 195 9.42 13.73 8.79
CA HIS A 195 9.97 12.43 8.43
C HIS A 195 11.44 12.30 8.85
N LYS A 196 11.77 11.22 9.59
CA LYS A 196 13.12 10.95 10.09
C LYS A 196 14.12 10.81 8.94
N ARG A 197 13.76 10.04 7.91
CA ARG A 197 14.64 9.78 6.75
C ARG A 197 14.82 11.00 5.83
N GLU A 198 13.85 11.91 5.78
CA GLU A 198 13.96 13.17 5.02
C GLU A 198 14.85 14.20 5.74
N GLY A 199 14.87 14.11 7.08
CA GLY A 199 15.46 15.09 7.98
C GLY A 199 14.56 16.30 8.20
N LEU A 200 14.79 17.05 9.28
CA LEU A 200 13.99 18.22 9.64
C LEU A 200 13.96 19.29 8.54
N GLU A 201 15.11 19.54 7.92
CA GLU A 201 15.28 20.48 6.80
C GLU A 201 14.86 19.88 5.46
N ARG A 202 14.44 18.61 5.44
CA ARG A 202 14.09 17.86 4.24
C ARG A 202 15.20 17.91 3.21
N ALA A 203 16.45 17.76 3.62
CA ALA A 203 17.62 17.87 2.73
C ALA A 203 17.89 16.57 1.95
N GLN A 204 17.40 15.44 2.44
CA GLN A 204 17.62 14.13 1.81
C GLN A 204 16.63 13.87 0.68
N LEU A 205 17.07 13.20 -0.38
CA LEU A 205 16.18 12.71 -1.43
C LEU A 205 15.67 11.33 -1.04
N VAL A 206 14.42 11.26 -0.60
CA VAL A 206 13.79 10.03 -0.14
C VAL A 206 12.40 9.92 -0.75
N HIS A 207 12.04 8.70 -1.18
CA HIS A 207 10.68 8.34 -1.49
C HIS A 207 10.17 7.34 -0.45
N PHE A 208 8.95 7.57 0.02
CA PHE A 208 8.34 6.82 1.11
C PHE A 208 7.22 5.94 0.59
N TYR A 209 7.27 4.66 0.94
CA TYR A 209 6.11 3.78 0.88
C TYR A 209 5.47 3.67 2.26
N SER A 210 4.15 3.50 2.26
CA SER A 210 3.39 3.30 3.51
C SER A 210 3.74 1.95 4.15
N PRO A 211 3.52 1.78 5.48
CA PRO A 211 3.63 0.48 6.11
C PRO A 211 2.78 -0.59 5.42
N SER A 212 1.57 -0.23 4.98
CA SER A 212 0.64 -1.13 4.28
C SER A 212 1.22 -1.63 2.95
N THR A 213 1.92 -0.76 2.20
CA THR A 213 2.61 -1.12 0.95
C THR A 213 3.74 -2.12 1.19
N TRP A 214 4.53 -1.93 2.25
CA TRP A 214 5.59 -2.87 2.60
C TRP A 214 5.06 -4.16 3.24
N LEU A 215 3.95 -4.11 3.96
CA LEU A 215 3.28 -5.28 4.54
C LEU A 215 2.81 -6.23 3.43
N GLU A 216 2.23 -5.70 2.35
CA GLU A 216 1.87 -6.46 1.15
C GLU A 216 3.09 -7.15 0.51
N LYS A 217 4.18 -6.41 0.29
CA LYS A 217 5.41 -6.97 -0.29
C LYS A 217 6.04 -8.03 0.61
N LEU A 218 6.00 -7.82 1.92
CA LEU A 218 6.44 -8.81 2.91
C LEU A 218 5.59 -10.08 2.83
N TRP A 219 4.27 -9.95 2.70
CA TRP A 219 3.38 -11.08 2.52
C TRP A 219 3.70 -11.88 1.26
N ILE A 220 3.86 -11.20 0.12
CA ILE A 220 4.22 -11.83 -1.16
C ILE A 220 5.54 -12.60 -1.02
N ALA A 221 6.58 -11.99 -0.44
CA ALA A 221 7.87 -12.65 -0.24
C ALA A 221 7.80 -13.82 0.75
N GLN A 222 7.04 -13.69 1.83
CA GLN A 222 6.82 -14.76 2.80
C GLN A 222 6.08 -15.95 2.17
N ARG A 223 5.10 -15.69 1.29
CA ARG A 223 4.37 -16.74 0.56
C ARG A 223 5.23 -17.36 -0.53
N ALA A 224 5.97 -16.59 -1.30
CA ALA A 224 6.90 -17.12 -2.30
C ALA A 224 7.91 -18.12 -1.68
N ARG A 225 8.49 -17.75 -0.52
CA ARG A 225 9.40 -18.61 0.24
C ARG A 225 8.72 -19.90 0.74
N ALA A 226 7.50 -19.79 1.27
CA ALA A 226 6.75 -20.95 1.78
C ALA A 226 6.34 -21.89 0.62
N TYR A 227 5.81 -21.33 -0.45
CA TYR A 227 5.37 -22.08 -1.62
C TYR A 227 6.51 -22.80 -2.32
N ALA A 228 7.70 -22.20 -2.40
CA ALA A 228 8.87 -22.87 -2.97
C ALA A 228 9.25 -24.15 -2.21
N LYS A 229 9.01 -24.19 -0.89
CA LYS A 229 9.25 -25.36 -0.05
C LYS A 229 8.11 -26.37 -0.13
N GLU A 230 6.87 -25.89 -0.14
CA GLU A 230 5.67 -26.73 -0.09
C GLU A 230 5.30 -27.32 -1.46
N PHE A 231 5.56 -26.57 -2.53
CA PHE A 231 5.24 -26.91 -3.91
C PHE A 231 6.51 -26.86 -4.78
N PRO A 232 7.48 -27.76 -4.56
CA PRO A 232 8.69 -27.79 -5.37
C PRO A 232 8.36 -28.16 -6.82
N THR A 233 8.98 -27.46 -7.77
CA THR A 233 8.92 -27.88 -9.19
C THR A 233 9.86 -29.05 -9.43
N ASP A 234 9.39 -30.07 -10.13
CA ASP A 234 10.21 -31.18 -10.63
C ASP A 234 10.88 -30.85 -12.00
N ASP A 235 11.50 -31.85 -12.63
CA ASP A 235 12.16 -31.73 -13.94
C ASP A 235 11.16 -31.82 -15.12
N ASN A 236 9.87 -31.57 -14.91
CA ASN A 236 8.85 -31.61 -15.96
C ASN A 236 8.96 -30.39 -16.89
N ASN A 237 9.89 -30.47 -17.83
CA ASN A 237 10.15 -29.45 -18.84
C ASN A 237 8.94 -29.16 -19.72
N ARG A 238 8.08 -30.15 -19.97
CA ARG A 238 6.86 -29.97 -20.77
C ARG A 238 5.89 -29.03 -20.05
N LEU A 239 5.63 -29.27 -18.78
CA LEU A 239 4.71 -28.45 -17.99
C LEU A 239 5.27 -27.04 -17.77
N ARG A 240 6.58 -26.93 -17.50
CA ARG A 240 7.29 -25.65 -17.44
C ARG A 240 7.11 -24.84 -18.72
N GLN A 241 7.26 -25.46 -19.88
CA GLN A 241 7.06 -24.80 -21.18
C GLN A 241 5.59 -24.40 -21.41
N ARG A 242 4.63 -25.24 -21.01
CA ARG A 242 3.19 -24.92 -21.11
C ARG A 242 2.84 -23.68 -20.29
N VAL A 243 3.22 -23.64 -19.02
CA VAL A 243 2.97 -22.48 -18.15
C VAL A 243 3.71 -21.25 -18.66
N PHE A 244 4.94 -21.42 -19.17
CA PHE A 244 5.69 -20.32 -19.78
C PHE A 244 4.94 -19.66 -20.96
N ARG A 245 4.14 -20.41 -21.73
CA ARG A 245 3.33 -19.83 -22.83
C ARG A 245 2.28 -18.82 -22.34
N LEU A 246 1.86 -18.85 -21.07
CA LEU A 246 0.98 -17.81 -20.52
C LEU A 246 1.65 -16.42 -20.54
N LYS A 247 2.98 -16.35 -20.48
CA LYS A 247 3.72 -15.07 -20.55
C LYS A 247 3.55 -14.33 -21.87
N VAL A 248 3.05 -14.99 -22.92
CA VAL A 248 2.63 -14.32 -24.16
C VAL A 248 1.58 -13.23 -23.89
N ALA A 249 0.77 -13.37 -22.83
CA ALA A 249 -0.17 -12.35 -22.39
C ALA A 249 0.51 -11.00 -22.07
N ASN A 250 1.79 -11.01 -21.70
CA ASN A 250 2.54 -9.82 -21.32
C ASN A 250 3.01 -8.99 -22.53
N ASP A 251 2.89 -9.51 -23.76
CA ASP A 251 3.28 -8.79 -24.97
C ASP A 251 2.28 -7.67 -25.30
N LEU A 252 2.65 -6.44 -24.93
CA LEU A 252 1.84 -5.24 -25.18
C LEU A 252 1.79 -4.84 -26.66
N ARG A 253 2.70 -5.32 -27.51
CA ARG A 253 2.63 -5.09 -28.96
C ARG A 253 1.56 -5.98 -29.59
N ARG A 254 1.51 -7.23 -29.14
CA ARG A 254 0.48 -8.20 -29.55
C ARG A 254 -0.89 -7.87 -28.97
N PHE A 255 -0.92 -7.39 -27.73
CA PHE A 255 -2.15 -7.08 -26.99
C PHE A 255 -2.14 -5.65 -26.44
N PRO A 256 -2.40 -4.64 -27.28
CA PRO A 256 -2.37 -3.23 -26.87
C PRO A 256 -3.53 -2.83 -25.95
N GLN A 257 -4.62 -3.59 -25.94
CA GLN A 257 -5.81 -3.32 -25.12
C GLN A 257 -5.49 -3.45 -23.62
N LYS A 258 -6.09 -2.56 -22.83
CA LYS A 258 -5.94 -2.46 -21.38
C LYS A 258 -7.23 -2.86 -20.66
N ASP A 259 -7.17 -2.91 -19.33
CA ASP A 259 -8.30 -3.15 -18.44
C ASP A 259 -9.03 -4.47 -18.75
N THR A 260 -10.33 -4.53 -18.48
CA THR A 260 -11.15 -5.74 -18.68
C THR A 260 -11.15 -6.20 -20.13
N THR A 261 -11.28 -5.28 -21.09
CA THR A 261 -11.18 -5.60 -22.52
C THR A 261 -9.84 -6.24 -22.88
N GLY A 262 -8.75 -5.73 -22.30
CA GLY A 262 -7.40 -6.28 -22.46
C GLY A 262 -7.28 -7.71 -21.95
N PHE A 263 -7.92 -8.03 -20.82
CA PHE A 263 -7.95 -9.38 -20.29
C PHE A 263 -8.76 -10.33 -21.19
N GLU A 264 -9.94 -9.91 -21.65
CA GLU A 264 -10.82 -10.75 -22.49
C GLU A 264 -10.19 -11.15 -23.83
N VAL A 265 -9.48 -10.23 -24.48
CA VAL A 265 -8.74 -10.52 -25.71
C VAL A 265 -7.65 -11.56 -25.47
N ARG A 266 -6.90 -11.44 -24.36
CA ARG A 266 -5.86 -12.40 -23.98
C ARG A 266 -6.45 -13.75 -23.62
N ARG A 267 -7.58 -13.76 -22.91
CA ARG A 267 -8.32 -14.97 -22.53
C ARG A 267 -8.74 -15.78 -23.74
N THR A 268 -9.35 -15.11 -24.72
CA THR A 268 -9.71 -15.72 -26.01
C THR A 268 -8.47 -16.24 -26.75
N ALA A 269 -7.41 -15.42 -26.85
CA ALA A 269 -6.21 -15.79 -27.59
C ALA A 269 -5.40 -16.93 -26.96
N LEU A 270 -5.50 -17.12 -25.65
CA LEU A 270 -4.78 -18.14 -24.89
C LEU A 270 -5.65 -19.31 -24.43
N ALA A 271 -6.91 -19.39 -24.86
CA ALA A 271 -7.85 -20.43 -24.44
C ALA A 271 -7.28 -21.86 -24.57
N ALA A 272 -6.63 -22.18 -25.70
CA ALA A 272 -6.00 -23.48 -25.90
C ALA A 272 -4.84 -23.74 -24.91
N VAL A 273 -4.07 -22.70 -24.55
CA VAL A 273 -2.98 -22.81 -23.57
C VAL A 273 -3.53 -23.05 -22.17
N VAL A 274 -4.59 -22.32 -21.81
CA VAL A 274 -5.28 -22.48 -20.52
C VAL A 274 -5.84 -23.89 -20.40
N GLU A 275 -6.49 -24.40 -21.44
CA GLU A 275 -7.03 -25.76 -21.49
C GLU A 275 -5.92 -26.83 -21.39
N GLU A 276 -4.78 -26.63 -22.06
CA GLU A 276 -3.63 -27.53 -21.95
C GLU A 276 -3.03 -27.58 -20.53
N ILE A 277 -3.09 -26.48 -19.78
CA ILE A 277 -2.61 -26.40 -18.39
C ILE A 277 -3.67 -26.98 -17.44
N HIS A 278 -4.95 -26.69 -17.68
CA HIS A 278 -6.06 -27.23 -16.89
C HIS A 278 -6.06 -28.76 -16.87
N LYS A 279 -5.77 -29.40 -18.01
CA LYS A 279 -5.64 -30.87 -18.13
C LYS A 279 -4.51 -31.48 -17.29
N GLU A 280 -3.53 -30.70 -16.87
CA GLU A 280 -2.44 -31.17 -16.01
C GLU A 280 -2.87 -31.21 -14.53
N GLY A 281 -4.01 -30.60 -14.20
CA GLY A 281 -4.65 -30.69 -12.89
C GLY A 281 -3.73 -30.19 -11.77
N PRO A 282 -3.63 -30.92 -10.64
CA PRO A 282 -2.84 -30.49 -9.48
C PRO A 282 -1.35 -30.30 -9.78
N ALA A 283 -0.79 -31.02 -10.75
CA ALA A 283 0.62 -30.94 -11.11
C ALA A 283 1.03 -29.55 -11.65
N ALA A 284 0.07 -28.76 -12.17
CA ALA A 284 0.32 -27.42 -12.67
C ALA A 284 0.59 -26.38 -11.56
N VAL A 285 0.09 -26.61 -10.34
CA VAL A 285 0.10 -25.62 -9.26
C VAL A 285 1.52 -25.10 -8.93
N PRO A 286 2.55 -25.96 -8.70
CA PRO A 286 3.93 -25.50 -8.47
C PRO A 286 4.47 -24.55 -9.54
N TYR A 287 4.06 -24.74 -10.79
CA TYR A 287 4.52 -23.96 -11.94
C TYR A 287 3.78 -22.63 -12.09
N LEU A 288 2.53 -22.56 -11.62
CA LEU A 288 1.69 -21.37 -11.68
C LEU A 288 2.04 -20.35 -10.60
N LEU A 289 2.38 -20.80 -9.39
CA LEU A 289 2.63 -19.93 -8.23
C LEU A 289 3.70 -18.84 -8.48
N PRO A 290 4.84 -19.12 -9.15
CA PRO A 290 5.82 -18.07 -9.46
C PRO A 290 5.31 -16.94 -10.34
N LEU A 291 4.24 -17.16 -11.13
CA LEU A 291 3.63 -16.11 -11.94
C LEU A 291 2.89 -15.08 -11.07
N CYS A 292 2.53 -15.40 -9.83
CA CYS A 292 1.76 -14.52 -8.94
C CYS A 292 2.60 -13.44 -8.26
N TYR A 293 3.91 -13.63 -8.10
CA TYR A 293 4.72 -12.76 -7.23
C TYR A 293 5.00 -11.39 -7.83
N ASN A 294 5.02 -11.31 -9.16
CA ASN A 294 5.16 -10.07 -9.91
C ASN A 294 3.91 -9.91 -10.78
N PHE A 295 3.11 -8.87 -10.49
CA PHE A 295 1.88 -8.62 -11.24
C PHE A 295 2.17 -8.50 -12.74
N SER A 296 1.45 -9.29 -13.53
CA SER A 296 1.55 -9.29 -14.98
C SER A 296 0.23 -9.75 -15.60
N TRP A 297 0.08 -9.62 -16.92
CA TRP A 297 -1.12 -10.14 -17.57
C TRP A 297 -1.22 -11.67 -17.45
N ALA A 298 -0.09 -12.37 -17.41
CA ALA A 298 -0.04 -13.81 -17.18
C ALA A 298 -0.55 -14.21 -15.78
N SER A 299 -0.30 -13.38 -14.75
CA SER A 299 -0.73 -13.70 -13.38
C SER A 299 -2.25 -13.73 -13.25
N LEU A 300 -2.99 -13.01 -14.11
CA LEU A 300 -4.45 -12.95 -14.06
C LEU A 300 -5.15 -14.28 -14.40
N PHE A 301 -4.45 -15.21 -15.05
CA PHE A 301 -4.96 -16.55 -15.38
C PHE A 301 -4.85 -17.53 -14.21
N VAL A 302 -3.98 -17.22 -13.23
CA VAL A 302 -3.62 -18.18 -12.18
C VAL A 302 -4.78 -18.49 -11.23
N PRO A 303 -5.62 -17.53 -10.78
CA PRO A 303 -6.72 -17.85 -9.86
C PRO A 303 -7.69 -18.89 -10.43
N GLU A 304 -8.06 -18.78 -11.72
CA GLU A 304 -8.93 -19.73 -12.41
C GLU A 304 -8.28 -21.12 -12.52
N LEU A 305 -7.00 -21.15 -12.90
CA LEU A 305 -6.25 -22.40 -13.03
C LEU A 305 -6.05 -23.09 -11.68
N ILE A 306 -5.83 -22.35 -10.58
CA ILE A 306 -5.78 -22.92 -9.23
C ILE A 306 -7.15 -23.46 -8.84
N HIS A 307 -8.21 -22.67 -9.00
CA HIS A 307 -9.58 -23.07 -8.67
C HIS A 307 -9.99 -24.37 -9.37
N THR A 308 -9.69 -24.48 -10.67
CA THR A 308 -10.09 -25.62 -11.50
C THR A 308 -9.08 -26.78 -11.50
N SER A 309 -7.92 -26.65 -10.84
CA SER A 309 -6.87 -27.69 -10.84
C SER A 309 -7.26 -28.97 -10.11
N GLY A 310 -8.26 -28.95 -9.23
CA GLY A 310 -8.58 -30.07 -8.35
C GLY A 310 -7.56 -30.31 -7.23
N HIS A 311 -6.62 -29.38 -7.00
CA HIS A 311 -5.65 -29.49 -5.94
C HIS A 311 -6.28 -29.25 -4.55
N GLU A 312 -5.95 -30.05 -3.54
CA GLU A 312 -6.54 -29.93 -2.18
C GLU A 312 -6.28 -28.55 -1.53
N ALA A 313 -5.08 -28.00 -1.75
CA ALA A 313 -4.71 -26.66 -1.29
C ALA A 313 -5.37 -25.49 -2.05
N SER A 314 -6.21 -25.72 -3.07
CA SER A 314 -6.75 -24.64 -3.91
C SER A 314 -7.46 -23.55 -3.12
N ALA A 315 -8.35 -23.90 -2.19
CA ALA A 315 -9.03 -22.91 -1.35
C ALA A 315 -8.04 -22.10 -0.50
N ARG A 316 -7.04 -22.75 0.10
CA ARG A 316 -6.02 -22.07 0.91
C ARG A 316 -5.19 -21.12 0.05
N LEU A 317 -4.73 -21.58 -1.11
CA LEU A 317 -3.95 -20.77 -2.04
C LEU A 317 -4.74 -19.56 -2.52
N LEU A 318 -6.02 -19.71 -2.88
CA LEU A 318 -6.87 -18.59 -3.24
C LEU A 318 -7.03 -17.58 -2.09
N ALA A 319 -7.18 -18.07 -0.85
CA ALA A 319 -7.25 -17.19 0.33
C ALA A 319 -5.95 -16.39 0.53
N GLU A 320 -4.81 -17.07 0.52
CA GLU A 320 -3.49 -16.44 0.68
C GLU A 320 -3.12 -15.50 -0.49
N LEU A 321 -3.48 -15.86 -1.72
CA LEU A 321 -3.25 -15.05 -2.93
C LEU A 321 -4.17 -13.82 -3.00
N SER A 322 -5.38 -13.90 -2.44
CA SER A 322 -6.28 -12.74 -2.37
C SER A 322 -5.66 -11.55 -1.65
N MET A 323 -4.73 -11.81 -0.72
CA MET A 323 -4.01 -10.82 0.08
C MET A 323 -2.89 -10.10 -0.70
N PHE A 324 -2.61 -10.45 -1.97
CA PHE A 324 -1.58 -9.79 -2.79
C PHE A 324 -1.99 -8.39 -3.28
N ARG A 325 -3.22 -7.95 -2.99
CA ARG A 325 -3.78 -6.61 -3.26
C ARG A 325 -3.70 -6.08 -4.70
N PHE A 326 -3.44 -6.96 -5.67
CA PHE A 326 -3.64 -6.66 -7.08
C PHE A 326 -5.14 -6.65 -7.38
N PRO A 327 -5.80 -5.51 -7.65
CA PRO A 327 -7.26 -5.38 -7.50
C PRO A 327 -8.07 -6.46 -8.23
N TYR A 328 -7.83 -6.64 -9.52
CA TYR A 328 -8.54 -7.65 -10.32
C TYR A 328 -8.16 -9.09 -9.93
N PHE A 329 -6.86 -9.35 -9.72
CA PHE A 329 -6.37 -10.68 -9.34
C PHE A 329 -6.92 -11.12 -7.97
N SER A 330 -6.83 -10.25 -6.96
CA SER A 330 -7.39 -10.48 -5.64
C SER A 330 -8.90 -10.70 -5.69
N GLN A 331 -9.62 -9.89 -6.47
CA GLN A 331 -11.06 -10.05 -6.64
C GLN A 331 -11.41 -11.41 -7.26
N MET A 332 -10.65 -11.89 -8.25
CA MET A 332 -10.87 -13.22 -8.82
C MET A 332 -10.60 -14.33 -7.80
N CYS A 333 -9.56 -14.21 -6.97
CA CYS A 333 -9.33 -15.16 -5.88
C CYS A 333 -10.52 -15.23 -4.92
N LEU A 334 -11.04 -14.07 -4.48
CA LEU A 334 -12.20 -13.99 -3.58
C LEU A 334 -13.46 -14.56 -4.23
N LYS A 335 -13.71 -14.24 -5.51
CA LYS A 335 -14.83 -14.78 -6.29
C LYS A 335 -14.80 -16.30 -6.32
N TYR A 336 -13.65 -16.92 -6.59
CA TYR A 336 -13.54 -18.38 -6.61
C TYR A 336 -13.70 -19.01 -5.21
N LEU A 337 -13.37 -18.29 -4.13
CA LEU A 337 -13.70 -18.74 -2.77
C LEU A 337 -15.21 -18.67 -2.50
N GLU A 338 -15.90 -17.62 -2.97
CA GLU A 338 -17.36 -17.54 -2.90
C GLU A 338 -18.03 -18.69 -3.68
N GLU A 339 -17.51 -19.03 -4.87
CA GLU A 339 -17.99 -20.17 -5.67
C GLU A 339 -17.75 -21.52 -5.00
N ILE A 340 -16.67 -21.67 -4.23
CA ILE A 340 -16.44 -22.87 -3.39
C ILE A 340 -17.49 -22.97 -2.26
N GLY A 341 -18.03 -21.83 -1.80
CA GLY A 341 -19.13 -21.79 -0.84
C GLY A 341 -18.73 -22.24 0.57
N GLU A 342 -19.60 -23.01 1.22
CA GLU A 342 -19.45 -23.47 2.61
C GLU A 342 -18.10 -24.19 2.87
N ALA A 343 -17.59 -24.96 1.90
CA ALA A 343 -16.32 -25.64 2.02
C ALA A 343 -15.11 -24.69 2.18
N ALA A 344 -15.24 -23.41 1.78
CA ALA A 344 -14.20 -22.41 1.97
C ALA A 344 -14.18 -21.83 3.38
N VAL A 345 -15.26 -21.94 4.16
CA VAL A 345 -15.42 -21.26 5.46
C VAL A 345 -14.33 -21.67 6.45
N ALA A 346 -14.10 -22.98 6.62
CA ALA A 346 -13.07 -23.49 7.52
C ALA A 346 -11.65 -23.08 7.10
N VAL A 347 -11.39 -23.00 5.80
CA VAL A 347 -10.09 -22.56 5.25
C VAL A 347 -9.88 -21.07 5.49
N ILE A 348 -10.92 -20.27 5.29
CA ILE A 348 -10.90 -18.84 5.57
C ILE A 348 -10.68 -18.59 7.06
N GLU A 349 -11.38 -19.29 7.94
CA GLU A 349 -11.20 -19.19 9.40
C GLU A 349 -9.74 -19.45 9.79
N LYS A 350 -9.18 -20.57 9.31
CA LYS A 350 -7.77 -20.89 9.57
C LYS A 350 -6.84 -19.78 9.08
N THR A 351 -7.08 -19.25 7.89
CA THR A 351 -6.27 -18.16 7.31
C THR A 351 -6.40 -16.87 8.13
N LEU A 352 -7.58 -16.56 8.66
CA LEU A 352 -7.81 -15.43 9.55
C LEU A 352 -7.03 -15.56 10.86
N MET A 353 -6.99 -16.77 11.45
CA MET A 353 -6.32 -17.02 12.73
C MET A 353 -4.78 -17.09 12.63
N GLU A 354 -4.22 -17.48 11.49
CA GLU A 354 -2.77 -17.58 11.30
C GLU A 354 -2.16 -16.25 10.84
N ASN A 355 -0.89 -15.96 11.16
CA ASN A 355 -0.19 -14.77 10.65
C ASN A 355 -0.90 -13.43 10.97
N THR A 356 -1.23 -13.19 12.25
CA THR A 356 -1.99 -12.00 12.71
C THR A 356 -1.33 -10.66 12.37
N ALA A 357 0.00 -10.64 12.14
CA ALA A 357 0.70 -9.45 11.65
C ALA A 357 0.17 -8.94 10.29
N PHE A 358 -0.57 -9.75 9.54
CA PHE A 358 -1.11 -9.43 8.21
C PHE A 358 -2.63 -9.25 8.18
N ASP A 359 -3.30 -9.10 9.32
CA ASP A 359 -4.77 -9.06 9.39
C ASP A 359 -5.39 -7.93 8.54
N GLU A 360 -4.67 -6.82 8.35
CA GLU A 360 -5.08 -5.73 7.45
C GLU A 360 -5.24 -6.18 5.98
N LEU A 361 -4.53 -7.23 5.56
CA LEU A 361 -4.60 -7.76 4.20
C LEU A 361 -5.74 -8.77 4.00
N LYS A 362 -6.32 -9.29 5.09
CA LYS A 362 -7.30 -10.40 5.05
C LYS A 362 -8.75 -9.94 4.94
N THR A 363 -8.99 -8.64 4.86
CA THR A 363 -10.35 -8.06 4.89
C THR A 363 -11.23 -8.52 3.74
N GLY A 364 -10.63 -8.87 2.59
CA GLY A 364 -11.36 -9.51 1.48
C GLY A 364 -12.00 -10.84 1.87
N LEU A 365 -11.35 -11.64 2.73
CA LEU A 365 -11.88 -12.92 3.19
C LEU A 365 -13.11 -12.76 4.08
N LEU A 366 -13.16 -11.68 4.87
CA LEU A 366 -14.35 -11.33 5.64
C LEU A 366 -15.55 -11.08 4.72
N MET A 367 -15.31 -10.46 3.55
CA MET A 367 -16.37 -10.22 2.57
C MET A 367 -16.91 -11.52 1.97
N VAL A 368 -16.05 -12.51 1.74
CA VAL A 368 -16.46 -13.85 1.30
C VAL A 368 -17.34 -14.52 2.36
N LEU A 369 -16.96 -14.47 3.64
CA LEU A 369 -17.81 -14.98 4.74
C LEU A 369 -19.16 -14.25 4.82
N GLY A 370 -19.19 -12.96 4.47
CA GLY A 370 -20.43 -12.18 4.40
C GLY A 370 -21.35 -12.59 3.25
N ALA A 371 -20.81 -13.21 2.19
CA ALA A 371 -21.56 -13.71 1.04
C ALA A 371 -21.95 -15.19 1.18
N VAL A 372 -21.16 -15.98 1.90
CA VAL A 372 -21.44 -17.40 2.20
C VAL A 372 -22.24 -17.46 3.50
N HIS A 373 -23.57 -17.57 3.41
CA HIS A 373 -24.47 -17.50 4.57
C HIS A 373 -24.58 -18.85 5.29
N THR A 374 -23.71 -19.10 6.28
CA THR A 374 -23.78 -20.28 7.17
C THR A 374 -23.69 -19.84 8.63
N GLU A 375 -24.02 -20.74 9.56
CA GLU A 375 -23.90 -20.46 10.99
C GLU A 375 -22.44 -20.23 11.38
N GLU A 376 -21.52 -21.00 10.82
CA GLU A 376 -20.08 -20.89 11.04
C GLU A 376 -19.55 -19.54 10.55
N SER A 377 -19.94 -19.11 9.34
CA SER A 377 -19.50 -17.83 8.79
C SER A 377 -20.03 -16.66 9.62
N PHE A 378 -21.28 -16.74 10.09
CA PHE A 378 -21.87 -15.77 11.03
C PHE A 378 -21.05 -15.69 12.33
N GLN A 379 -20.74 -16.83 12.95
CA GLN A 379 -19.98 -16.89 14.19
C GLN A 379 -18.56 -16.34 14.03
N ILE A 380 -17.88 -16.65 12.93
CA ILE A 380 -16.56 -16.09 12.62
C ILE A 380 -16.65 -14.57 12.52
N LEU A 381 -17.59 -14.05 11.73
CA LEU A 381 -17.76 -12.60 11.55
C LEU A 381 -18.10 -11.89 12.85
N ALA A 382 -19.00 -12.47 13.66
CA ALA A 382 -19.34 -11.96 14.99
C ALA A 382 -18.10 -11.83 15.88
N ARG A 383 -17.23 -12.86 15.94
CA ARG A 383 -15.96 -12.77 16.68
C ARG A 383 -15.02 -11.72 16.10
N MET A 384 -14.96 -11.58 14.78
CA MET A 384 -14.10 -10.59 14.12
C MET A 384 -14.55 -9.14 14.35
N THR A 385 -15.79 -8.89 14.77
CA THR A 385 -16.22 -7.55 15.24
C THR A 385 -15.53 -7.11 16.53
N GLU A 386 -14.88 -8.04 17.24
CA GLU A 386 -14.12 -7.75 18.46
C GLU A 386 -12.62 -7.65 18.24
N HIS A 387 -12.16 -7.77 16.99
CA HIS A 387 -10.74 -7.75 16.62
C HIS A 387 -9.99 -6.50 17.11
N GLN A 388 -8.70 -6.59 17.44
CA GLN A 388 -7.94 -5.44 17.97
C GLN A 388 -7.85 -4.25 17.00
N SER A 389 -7.66 -4.53 15.71
CA SER A 389 -7.61 -3.50 14.65
C SER A 389 -9.00 -2.95 14.32
N PRO A 390 -9.25 -1.63 14.49
CA PRO A 390 -10.50 -0.99 14.08
C PRO A 390 -10.82 -1.15 12.59
N TYR A 391 -9.79 -1.24 11.74
CA TYR A 391 -9.95 -1.46 10.32
C TYR A 391 -10.62 -2.82 10.04
N VAL A 392 -10.16 -3.88 10.71
CA VAL A 392 -10.71 -5.24 10.59
C VAL A 392 -12.13 -5.28 11.16
N VAL A 393 -12.38 -4.67 12.31
CA VAL A 393 -13.72 -4.57 12.92
C VAL A 393 -14.71 -3.94 11.94
N ASN A 394 -14.32 -2.86 11.26
CA ASN A 394 -15.20 -2.21 10.28
C ASN A 394 -15.57 -3.15 9.12
N TRP A 395 -14.62 -3.90 8.58
CA TRP A 395 -14.91 -4.87 7.50
C TRP A 395 -15.73 -6.06 7.98
N ALA A 396 -15.45 -6.59 9.18
CA ALA A 396 -16.22 -7.67 9.78
C ALA A 396 -17.68 -7.27 10.00
N ALA A 397 -17.92 -6.08 10.54
CA ALA A 397 -19.27 -5.56 10.76
C ALA A 397 -20.02 -5.34 9.43
N GLN A 398 -19.36 -4.81 8.40
CA GLN A 398 -19.97 -4.68 7.06
C GLN A 398 -20.33 -6.04 6.46
N ALA A 399 -19.45 -7.03 6.57
CA ALA A 399 -19.70 -8.39 6.10
C ALA A 399 -20.85 -9.06 6.89
N LEU A 400 -20.88 -8.90 8.22
CA LEU A 400 -21.93 -9.45 9.07
C LEU A 400 -23.30 -8.86 8.73
N GLY A 401 -23.37 -7.55 8.49
CA GLY A 401 -24.59 -6.88 8.05
C GLY A 401 -25.12 -7.38 6.69
N ARG A 402 -24.24 -7.81 5.77
CA ARG A 402 -24.66 -8.34 4.46
C ARG A 402 -25.43 -9.65 4.55
N GLN A 403 -25.21 -10.44 5.60
CA GLN A 403 -25.97 -11.67 5.82
C GLN A 403 -27.44 -11.40 6.17
N LYS A 404 -27.80 -10.17 6.53
CA LYS A 404 -29.18 -9.74 6.88
C LYS A 404 -29.81 -10.59 8.01
N ASN A 405 -28.98 -11.16 8.89
CA ASN A 405 -29.44 -11.92 10.05
C ASN A 405 -29.71 -10.97 11.23
N PRO A 406 -30.94 -10.88 11.77
CA PRO A 406 -31.27 -10.05 12.93
C PRO A 406 -30.40 -10.31 14.17
N ALA A 407 -29.89 -11.54 14.34
CA ALA A 407 -28.98 -11.89 15.43
C ALA A 407 -27.66 -11.10 15.40
N ALA A 408 -27.32 -10.45 14.27
CA ALA A 408 -26.15 -9.60 14.14
C ALA A 408 -26.24 -8.31 14.97
N LEU A 409 -27.45 -7.84 15.29
CA LEU A 409 -27.69 -6.49 15.82
C LEU A 409 -26.86 -6.16 17.08
N PRO A 410 -26.77 -7.03 18.11
CA PRO A 410 -25.96 -6.74 19.29
C PRO A 410 -24.46 -6.57 18.98
N TYR A 411 -23.94 -7.37 18.04
CA TYR A 411 -22.54 -7.30 17.63
C TYR A 411 -22.25 -6.01 16.84
N LEU A 412 -23.18 -5.61 15.96
CA LEU A 412 -23.04 -4.39 15.16
C LEU A 412 -23.12 -3.12 16.02
N GLU A 413 -24.01 -3.07 17.01
CA GLU A 413 -24.09 -1.95 17.95
C GLU A 413 -22.81 -1.85 18.80
N LYS A 414 -22.28 -2.98 19.28
CA LYS A 414 -21.00 -3.03 20.00
C LYS A 414 -19.84 -2.57 19.11
N ALA A 415 -19.80 -3.00 17.85
CA ALA A 415 -18.79 -2.57 16.88
C ALA A 415 -18.86 -1.07 16.59
N LYS A 416 -20.08 -0.52 16.44
CA LYS A 416 -20.32 0.91 16.22
C LYS A 416 -19.83 1.74 17.41
N ALA A 417 -20.17 1.35 18.64
CA ALA A 417 -19.71 2.03 19.85
C ALA A 417 -18.17 2.11 19.92
N ARG A 418 -17.49 1.05 19.47
CA ARG A 418 -16.03 0.99 19.42
C ARG A 418 -15.41 1.84 18.32
N LEU A 419 -16.05 1.93 17.16
CA LEU A 419 -15.54 2.66 15.99
C LEU A 419 -15.83 4.17 16.02
N GLY A 420 -16.77 4.60 16.87
CA GLY A 420 -17.18 6.00 16.99
C GLY A 420 -18.16 6.46 15.90
N GLU A 421 -18.58 7.73 15.98
CA GLU A 421 -19.71 8.28 15.20
C GLU A 421 -19.49 8.33 13.68
N LEU A 422 -18.24 8.26 13.21
CA LEU A 422 -17.90 8.32 11.78
C LEU A 422 -17.88 6.94 11.09
N SER A 423 -18.34 5.87 11.77
CA SER A 423 -18.30 4.52 11.20
C SER A 423 -19.29 4.35 10.02
N LYS A 424 -18.82 3.73 8.93
CA LYS A 424 -19.64 3.44 7.72
C LYS A 424 -20.66 2.29 7.93
N ILE A 425 -20.87 1.84 9.17
CA ILE A 425 -21.71 0.67 9.51
C ILE A 425 -23.16 1.08 9.81
N GLN A 426 -23.43 2.38 9.98
CA GLN A 426 -24.77 2.93 10.25
C GLN A 426 -25.84 2.41 9.26
N GLY A 427 -25.51 2.33 7.97
CA GLY A 427 -26.44 1.82 6.94
C GLY A 427 -26.80 0.35 7.13
N ALA A 428 -25.85 -0.50 7.51
CA ALA A 428 -26.10 -1.93 7.75
C ALA A 428 -27.03 -2.17 8.95
N ILE A 429 -26.93 -1.32 9.99
CA ILE A 429 -27.82 -1.37 11.16
C ILE A 429 -29.24 -0.93 10.76
N GLN A 430 -29.36 0.17 10.00
CA GLN A 430 -30.65 0.68 9.55
C GLN A 430 -31.40 -0.33 8.66
N ASP A 431 -30.69 -0.98 7.73
CA ASP A 431 -31.26 -2.00 6.84
C ASP A 431 -31.79 -3.22 7.63
N LEU A 432 -31.08 -3.64 8.69
CA LEU A 432 -31.50 -4.75 9.55
C LEU A 432 -32.75 -4.39 10.36
N VAL A 433 -32.78 -3.21 10.98
CA VAL A 433 -33.93 -2.73 11.76
C VAL A 433 -35.19 -2.65 10.89
N GLN A 434 -35.08 -2.09 9.68
CA GLN A 434 -36.21 -2.01 8.73
C GLN A 434 -36.72 -3.40 8.30
N ASN A 435 -35.83 -4.38 8.14
CA ASN A 435 -36.24 -5.74 7.79
C ASN A 435 -36.95 -6.46 8.95
N MET A 436 -36.54 -6.21 10.20
CA MET A 436 -37.24 -6.72 11.39
C MET A 436 -38.65 -6.13 11.52
N GLU A 437 -38.80 -4.83 11.25
CA GLU A 437 -40.10 -4.14 11.26
C GLU A 437 -41.03 -4.66 10.14
N ARG A 438 -40.49 -5.01 8.97
CA ARG A 438 -41.26 -5.59 7.85
C ARG A 438 -41.62 -7.06 8.02
N GLY A 439 -40.83 -7.83 8.76
CA GLY A 439 -41.11 -9.24 9.08
C GLY A 439 -42.07 -9.46 10.24
N SER A 440 -42.51 -8.37 10.89
CA SER A 440 -43.43 -8.37 12.03
C SER A 440 -44.87 -7.96 11.66
N VAL A 441 -45.19 -7.89 10.35
CA VAL A 441 -46.52 -7.56 9.79
C VAL A 441 -47.18 -8.78 9.18
#